data_AF-A0A178KM51-F1
#
_entry.id   AF-A0A178KM51-F1
#
_cell.length_a   1.000
_cell.length_b   1.000
_cell.length_c   1.000
_cell.angle_alpha   90.00
_cell.angle_beta   90.00
_cell.angle_gamma   90.00
#
_symmetry.space_group_name_H-M   'P 1'
#
loop_
_entity.id
_entity.type
_entity.pdbx_description
1 polymer ?
#
loop_
_entity_poly.entity_id
_entity_poly.type
_entity_poly.pdbx_seq_one_letter_code
_entity_poly.pdbx_strand_id
1 'polypeptide(L)'
;MACTVKVAYRGCLFALSTLFGFGVSAEKPNYSELQQGDTITVTLDQILPTQAVMSYDLEYALLQSYKSNEKAMFNKLCKLNGGGSVKDWGEKSNPTDLESFTCAKKLGSQTQDLAKVVVGPKEGLLFLTTQHHTLSSFWDMPNGGTNVPVMLKVSHNLLDSGDDFWAEMSHDNTVWLFGAKGKKISPSDLPEFIGSKQLKEDKFLALAFFLQGISYDLPQKQTNPNTNEPYAVVPYLAYQWSLALREKMNVENYNFNDRDDYATALTEAATVMTDLAADTLIGKSDKTAIEMGQFQEVNSKALEALITNKNSNWYLATEYRIQKKKKATPKKIQEEQEKQKALEEKEKAE
;
A
#
# COMPACT_ATOMS: atom_id res chain seq x y z
N MET A 1 67.35 56.90 24.53
CA MET A 1 66.07 56.88 25.26
C MET A 1 65.03 57.56 24.38
N ALA A 2 63.93 56.86 24.11
CA ALA A 2 62.65 57.25 23.49
C ALA A 2 62.67 57.97 22.12
N CYS A 3 62.33 57.28 21.03
CA CYS A 3 60.99 56.87 20.53
C CYS A 3 60.36 57.93 19.62
N THR A 4 60.51 57.73 18.31
CA THR A 4 59.82 58.45 17.24
C THR A 4 58.67 57.59 16.73
N VAL A 5 57.48 58.17 16.68
CA VAL A 5 56.22 57.54 16.27
C VAL A 5 56.24 57.23 14.76
N LYS A 6 55.90 55.99 14.38
CA LYS A 6 55.45 55.65 13.02
C LYS A 6 54.09 54.95 13.12
N VAL A 7 53.09 55.60 12.53
CA VAL A 7 51.74 55.09 12.29
C VAL A 7 51.82 54.04 11.19
N ALA A 8 51.34 52.83 11.44
CA ALA A 8 51.17 51.78 10.43
C ALA A 8 49.68 51.49 10.25
N TYR A 9 49.21 51.69 9.02
CA TYR A 9 47.87 51.40 8.53
C TYR A 9 47.55 49.90 8.69
N ARG A 10 46.47 49.56 9.40
CA ARG A 10 45.87 48.22 9.40
C ARG A 10 45.02 48.05 8.13
N GLY A 11 45.53 47.31 7.15
CA GLY A 11 44.73 46.75 6.06
C GLY A 11 43.94 45.55 6.57
N CYS A 12 42.62 45.65 6.60
CA CYS A 12 41.70 44.56 6.91
C CYS A 12 41.47 43.75 5.61
N LEU A 13 42.09 42.58 5.48
CA LEU A 13 41.76 41.63 4.41
C LEU A 13 40.53 40.81 4.85
N PHE A 14 39.37 41.14 4.29
CA PHE A 14 38.21 40.25 4.28
C PHE A 14 38.49 39.11 3.31
N ALA A 15 38.76 37.91 3.84
CA ALA A 15 38.75 36.69 3.05
C ALA A 15 37.28 36.29 2.79
N LEU A 16 36.78 36.60 1.59
CA LEU A 16 35.53 36.03 1.09
C LEU A 16 35.74 34.53 0.90
N SER A 17 35.30 33.73 1.87
CA SER A 17 35.23 32.28 1.73
C SER A 17 33.97 31.95 0.95
N THR A 18 34.12 31.69 -0.34
CA THR A 18 33.07 31.17 -1.21
C THR A 18 32.77 29.73 -0.77
N LEU A 19 31.72 29.55 0.03
CA LEU A 19 31.14 28.25 0.31
C LEU A 19 30.52 27.73 -0.99
N PHE A 20 31.28 26.91 -1.73
CA PHE A 20 30.70 26.02 -2.73
C PHE A 20 29.80 25.02 -2.00
N GLY A 21 28.48 25.22 -2.12
CA GLY A 21 27.52 24.20 -1.75
C GLY A 21 27.71 23.00 -2.67
N PHE A 22 28.29 21.92 -2.14
CA PHE A 22 28.21 20.62 -2.78
C PHE A 22 26.74 20.19 -2.70
N GLY A 23 26.00 20.39 -3.79
CA GLY A 23 24.77 19.67 -4.00
C GLY A 23 25.11 18.18 -3.98
N VAL A 24 24.63 17.46 -2.98
CA VAL A 24 24.65 16.00 -2.97
C VAL A 24 23.72 15.57 -4.10
N SER A 25 24.26 15.41 -5.31
CA SER A 25 23.61 14.58 -6.32
C SER A 25 23.62 13.17 -5.75
N ALA A 26 22.44 12.61 -5.47
CA ALA A 26 22.32 11.20 -5.19
C ALA A 26 22.96 10.45 -6.37
N GLU A 27 24.10 9.80 -6.12
CA GLU A 27 24.75 8.96 -7.12
C GLU A 27 23.73 7.89 -7.52
N LYS A 28 23.38 7.85 -8.82
CA LYS A 28 22.44 6.82 -9.30
C LYS A 28 23.05 5.47 -8.94
N PRO A 29 22.34 4.59 -8.24
CA PRO A 29 22.88 3.29 -7.90
C PRO A 29 23.26 2.58 -9.20
N ASN A 30 24.46 1.98 -9.24
CA ASN A 30 24.81 1.06 -10.31
C ASN A 30 23.99 -0.22 -10.10
N TYR A 31 22.96 -0.44 -10.92
CA TYR A 31 22.00 -1.52 -10.65
C TYR A 31 22.64 -2.90 -10.79
N SER A 32 23.72 -3.02 -11.58
CA SER A 32 24.51 -4.24 -11.72
C SER A 32 25.26 -4.67 -10.46
N GLU A 33 25.54 -3.74 -9.55
CA GLU A 33 26.27 -4.02 -8.30
C GLU A 33 25.34 -4.33 -7.12
N LEU A 34 24.03 -4.10 -7.27
CA LEU A 34 23.07 -4.29 -6.19
C LEU A 34 22.93 -5.78 -5.82
N GLN A 35 22.99 -6.06 -4.54
CA GLN A 35 22.84 -7.39 -3.98
C GLN A 35 21.55 -7.53 -3.17
N GLN A 36 21.11 -8.77 -2.96
CA GLN A 36 20.01 -9.05 -2.06
C GLN A 36 20.31 -8.47 -0.67
N GLY A 37 19.36 -7.69 -0.15
CA GLY A 37 19.48 -7.04 1.15
C GLY A 37 19.92 -5.58 1.08
N ASP A 38 20.49 -5.13 -0.04
CA ASP A 38 20.86 -3.74 -0.23
C ASP A 38 19.65 -2.82 -0.15
N THR A 39 19.90 -1.58 0.28
CA THR A 39 18.89 -0.54 0.36
C THR A 39 19.20 0.58 -0.61
N ILE A 40 18.23 0.94 -1.44
CA ILE A 40 18.32 2.02 -2.43
C ILE A 40 17.26 3.07 -2.17
N THR A 41 17.52 4.31 -2.56
CA THR A 41 16.54 5.40 -2.54
C THR A 41 16.13 5.72 -3.96
N VAL A 42 14.83 5.79 -4.22
CA VAL A 42 14.24 6.11 -5.52
C VAL A 42 13.02 7.00 -5.34
N THR A 43 12.50 7.55 -6.44
CA THR A 43 11.16 8.15 -6.50
C THR A 43 10.14 7.12 -6.98
N LEU A 44 8.86 7.32 -6.66
CA LEU A 44 7.82 6.34 -6.96
C LEU A 44 7.67 6.04 -8.46
N ASP A 45 7.97 6.99 -9.34
CA ASP A 45 7.90 6.82 -10.82
C ASP A 45 8.97 5.91 -11.40
N GLN A 46 9.99 5.56 -10.61
CA GLN A 46 11.01 4.59 -10.99
C GLN A 46 10.59 3.14 -10.73
N ILE A 47 9.38 2.93 -10.20
CA ILE A 47 8.93 1.64 -9.69
C ILE A 47 7.80 1.07 -10.58
N LEU A 48 8.00 -0.16 -11.04
CA LEU A 48 7.04 -0.94 -11.81
C LEU A 48 6.24 -1.89 -10.90
N PRO A 49 4.92 -2.02 -11.07
CA PRO A 49 4.11 -2.96 -10.30
C PRO A 49 4.30 -4.40 -10.78
N THR A 50 4.22 -5.37 -9.86
CA THR A 50 4.16 -6.81 -10.16
C THR A 50 2.74 -7.39 -10.02
N GLN A 51 1.73 -6.53 -10.02
CA GLN A 51 0.32 -6.90 -9.95
C GLN A 51 -0.51 -5.93 -10.80
N ALA A 52 -1.62 -6.39 -11.38
CA ALA A 52 -2.49 -5.53 -12.20
C ALA A 52 -3.68 -4.94 -11.42
N VAL A 53 -3.92 -5.45 -10.21
CA VAL A 53 -5.09 -5.10 -9.40
C VAL A 53 -4.68 -4.65 -8.01
N MET A 54 -5.51 -3.88 -7.35
CA MET A 54 -5.41 -3.64 -5.90
C MET A 54 -6.79 -3.40 -5.28
N SER A 55 -6.83 -3.44 -3.96
CA SER A 55 -8.00 -2.99 -3.19
C SER A 55 -7.91 -1.47 -3.06
N TYR A 56 -8.78 -0.74 -3.77
CA TYR A 56 -8.87 0.70 -3.57
C TYR A 56 -9.27 1.06 -2.14
N ASP A 57 -10.03 0.21 -1.45
CA ASP A 57 -10.47 0.52 -0.08
C ASP A 57 -9.32 0.47 0.94
N LEU A 58 -8.31 -0.38 0.75
CA LEU A 58 -7.11 -0.32 1.59
C LEU A 58 -6.32 0.97 1.37
N GLU A 59 -6.23 1.43 0.13
CA GLU A 59 -5.62 2.72 -0.20
C GLU A 59 -6.46 3.89 0.35
N TYR A 60 -7.78 3.84 0.19
CA TYR A 60 -8.71 4.86 0.69
C TYR A 60 -8.69 4.98 2.21
N ALA A 61 -8.53 3.88 2.94
CA ALA A 61 -8.32 3.92 4.38
C ALA A 61 -7.08 4.75 4.76
N LEU A 62 -5.98 4.58 4.03
CA LEU A 62 -4.76 5.36 4.23
C LEU A 62 -4.98 6.83 3.86
N LEU A 63 -5.58 7.10 2.70
CA LEU A 63 -5.86 8.47 2.25
C LEU A 63 -6.80 9.22 3.21
N GLN A 64 -7.81 8.56 3.77
CA GLN A 64 -8.66 9.14 4.80
C GLN A 64 -7.88 9.41 6.08
N SER A 65 -7.02 8.48 6.49
CA SER A 65 -6.16 8.64 7.67
C SER A 65 -5.26 9.86 7.52
N TYR A 66 -4.61 10.03 6.37
CA TYR A 66 -3.74 11.17 6.09
C TYR A 66 -4.53 12.49 6.09
N LYS A 67 -5.71 12.48 5.46
CA LYS A 67 -6.60 13.66 5.40
C LYS A 67 -7.10 14.08 6.78
N SER A 68 -7.44 13.12 7.64
CA SER A 68 -7.96 13.38 8.98
C SER A 68 -6.86 13.69 10.00
N ASN A 69 -5.63 13.24 9.74
CA ASN A 69 -4.50 13.39 10.65
C ASN A 69 -3.19 13.41 9.86
N GLU A 70 -2.65 14.62 9.61
CA GLU A 70 -1.41 14.79 8.86
C GLU A 70 -0.20 14.11 9.53
N LYS A 71 -0.19 14.00 10.87
CA LYS A 71 0.82 13.21 11.59
C LYS A 71 0.81 11.75 11.15
N ALA A 72 -0.35 11.18 10.80
CA ALA A 72 -0.45 9.81 10.32
C ALA A 72 0.25 9.62 8.97
N MET A 73 0.19 10.61 8.08
CA MET A 73 0.92 10.63 6.81
C MET A 73 2.44 10.58 7.06
N PHE A 74 2.98 11.51 7.84
CA PHE A 74 4.43 11.55 8.12
C PHE A 74 4.90 10.33 8.93
N ASN A 75 4.10 9.83 9.87
CA ASN A 75 4.38 8.57 10.56
C ASN A 75 4.52 7.41 9.59
N LYS A 76 3.58 7.30 8.64
CA LYS A 76 3.57 6.22 7.66
C LYS A 76 4.73 6.37 6.68
N LEU A 77 5.10 7.58 6.28
CA LEU A 77 6.24 7.85 5.41
C LEU A 77 7.58 7.55 6.10
N CYS A 78 7.73 7.93 7.38
CA CYS A 78 8.88 7.52 8.20
C CYS A 78 8.98 6.01 8.32
N LYS A 79 7.87 5.32 8.58
CA LYS A 79 7.87 3.85 8.69
C LYS A 79 8.22 3.19 7.36
N LEU A 80 7.62 3.63 6.27
CA LEU A 80 7.89 3.13 4.91
C LEU A 80 9.38 3.26 4.55
N ASN A 81 10.02 4.34 4.98
CA ASN A 81 11.45 4.58 4.79
C ASN A 81 12.34 3.98 5.89
N GLY A 82 11.82 3.08 6.73
CA GLY A 82 12.60 2.38 7.76
C GLY A 82 13.09 3.28 8.91
N GLY A 83 12.48 4.44 9.11
CA GLY A 83 12.77 5.42 10.16
C GLY A 83 11.91 5.30 11.42
N GLY A 84 10.98 4.34 11.48
CA GLY A 84 10.03 4.21 12.60
C GLY A 84 8.94 5.28 12.57
N SER A 85 8.53 5.80 13.74
CA SER A 85 7.54 6.88 13.81
C SER A 85 8.14 8.24 13.44
N VAL A 86 7.29 9.20 13.04
CA VAL A 86 7.71 10.61 12.93
C VAL A 86 8.07 11.15 14.31
N LYS A 87 9.17 11.89 14.37
CA LYS A 87 9.65 12.58 15.57
C LYS A 87 9.28 14.06 15.52
N ASP A 88 9.53 14.73 14.41
CA ASP A 88 9.23 16.16 14.21
C ASP A 88 8.70 16.41 12.81
N TRP A 89 7.68 17.26 12.70
CA TRP A 89 7.06 17.72 11.45
C TRP A 89 6.27 19.00 11.73
N GLY A 90 6.00 19.81 10.70
CA GLY A 90 5.20 21.03 10.83
C GLY A 90 4.73 21.56 9.48
N GLU A 91 4.27 22.82 9.45
CA GLU A 91 3.65 23.43 8.26
C GLU A 91 4.56 23.48 7.01
N LYS A 92 5.88 23.41 7.20
CA LYS A 92 6.88 23.37 6.12
C LYS A 92 7.27 21.96 5.70
N SER A 93 6.83 20.95 6.44
CA SER A 93 7.11 19.56 6.10
C SER A 93 6.35 19.18 4.82
N ASN A 94 7.04 18.48 3.94
CA ASN A 94 6.56 18.07 2.64
C ASN A 94 6.89 16.60 2.42
N PRO A 95 5.91 15.74 2.06
CA PRO A 95 6.16 14.32 1.81
C PRO A 95 7.09 14.04 0.62
N THR A 96 7.35 15.03 -0.23
CA THR A 96 8.34 14.93 -1.33
C THR A 96 9.75 15.39 -0.95
N ASP A 97 9.96 15.78 0.31
CA ASP A 97 11.25 16.23 0.84
C ASP A 97 11.54 15.55 2.20
N LEU A 98 12.40 14.52 2.19
CA LEU A 98 12.74 13.75 3.40
C LEU A 98 13.48 14.57 4.47
N GLU A 99 14.07 15.71 4.11
CA GLU A 99 14.78 16.57 5.05
C GLU A 99 13.85 17.58 5.73
N SER A 100 12.60 17.70 5.26
CA SER A 100 11.61 18.63 5.80
C SER A 100 10.89 18.13 7.06
N PHE A 101 11.14 16.88 7.48
CA PHE A 101 10.63 16.26 8.70
C PHE A 101 11.69 15.30 9.26
N THR A 102 11.55 14.87 10.51
CA THR A 102 12.50 13.90 11.10
C THR A 102 11.78 12.67 11.63
N CYS A 103 12.44 11.52 11.46
CA CYS A 103 11.97 10.24 11.98
C CYS A 103 12.66 9.88 13.30
N ALA A 104 12.04 8.99 14.07
CA ALA A 104 12.56 8.55 15.36
C ALA A 104 13.88 7.78 15.23
N LYS A 105 14.10 7.12 14.09
CA LYS A 105 15.32 6.40 13.73
C LYS A 105 15.84 6.86 12.38
N LYS A 106 17.12 6.57 12.10
CA LYS A 106 17.73 6.81 10.78
C LYS A 106 16.92 6.08 9.71
N LEU A 107 16.65 6.75 8.59
CA LEU A 107 16.03 6.11 7.42
C LEU A 107 16.88 4.90 6.96
N GLY A 108 16.20 3.83 6.52
CA GLY A 108 16.81 2.55 6.16
C GLY A 108 17.25 1.69 7.35
N SER A 109 17.23 2.18 8.59
CA SER A 109 17.69 1.39 9.75
C SER A 109 16.75 0.25 10.12
N GLN A 110 15.46 0.36 9.81
CA GLN A 110 14.46 -0.70 10.00
C GLN A 110 14.21 -1.41 8.66
N THR A 111 15.15 -2.25 8.24
CA THR A 111 15.12 -2.90 6.91
C THR A 111 13.90 -3.82 6.70
N GLN A 112 13.26 -4.28 7.78
CA GLN A 112 12.04 -5.09 7.72
C GLN A 112 10.79 -4.27 7.34
N ASP A 113 10.81 -2.95 7.54
CA ASP A 113 9.68 -2.08 7.19
C ASP A 113 9.74 -1.60 5.73
N LEU A 114 10.89 -1.75 5.06
CA LEU A 114 11.10 -1.31 3.70
C LEU A 114 10.28 -2.14 2.71
N ALA A 115 9.71 -1.45 1.71
CA ALA A 115 9.15 -2.14 0.57
C ALA A 115 10.25 -2.85 -0.22
N LYS A 116 9.91 -3.97 -0.85
CA LYS A 116 10.86 -4.82 -1.56
C LYS A 116 10.75 -4.63 -3.05
N VAL A 117 11.89 -4.68 -3.74
CA VAL A 117 11.98 -4.64 -5.19
C VAL A 117 12.89 -5.73 -5.73
N VAL A 118 12.57 -6.20 -6.93
CA VAL A 118 13.47 -6.99 -7.76
C VAL A 118 14.06 -6.08 -8.84
N VAL A 119 15.38 -6.13 -9.04
CA VAL A 119 16.02 -5.50 -10.21
C VAL A 119 15.71 -6.36 -11.43
N GLY A 120 15.09 -5.76 -12.44
CA GLY A 120 14.63 -6.43 -13.64
C GLY A 120 15.73 -6.68 -14.68
N PRO A 121 15.40 -7.31 -15.83
CA PRO A 121 16.36 -7.83 -16.80
C PRO A 121 17.00 -6.75 -17.68
N LYS A 122 16.78 -5.47 -17.35
CA LYS A 122 17.38 -4.31 -18.00
C LYS A 122 17.69 -3.26 -16.95
N GLU A 123 18.78 -2.54 -17.17
CA GLU A 123 19.28 -1.53 -16.23
C GLU A 123 18.16 -0.55 -15.83
N GLY A 124 18.02 -0.35 -14.53
CA GLY A 124 17.07 0.62 -13.96
C GLY A 124 15.60 0.17 -13.88
N LEU A 125 15.24 -1.04 -14.32
CA LEU A 125 13.90 -1.57 -14.10
C LEU A 125 13.76 -2.11 -12.67
N LEU A 126 12.87 -1.52 -11.87
CA LEU A 126 12.62 -1.95 -10.49
C LEU A 126 11.20 -2.45 -10.33
N PHE A 127 11.02 -3.72 -9.99
CA PHE A 127 9.72 -4.36 -9.85
C PHE A 127 9.31 -4.46 -8.38
N LEU A 128 8.28 -3.74 -7.98
CA LEU A 128 7.74 -3.71 -6.61
C LEU A 128 7.06 -5.03 -6.26
N THR A 129 7.54 -5.70 -5.22
CA THR A 129 6.99 -6.99 -4.78
C THR A 129 6.17 -6.89 -3.50
N THR A 130 6.26 -5.77 -2.77
CA THR A 130 5.47 -5.56 -1.55
C THR A 130 4.96 -4.12 -1.42
N GLN A 131 3.95 -3.93 -0.57
CA GLN A 131 3.43 -2.62 -0.17
C GLN A 131 2.76 -1.78 -1.28
N HIS A 132 2.28 -2.38 -2.38
CA HIS A 132 1.60 -1.65 -3.48
C HIS A 132 0.52 -0.68 -3.00
N HIS A 133 -0.34 -1.06 -2.05
CA HIS A 133 -1.38 -0.16 -1.51
C HIS A 133 -0.79 1.04 -0.76
N THR A 134 0.28 0.82 0.01
CA THR A 134 0.93 1.91 0.77
C THR A 134 1.61 2.88 -0.17
N LEU A 135 2.42 2.39 -1.12
CA LEU A 135 3.11 3.28 -2.08
C LEU A 135 2.10 3.97 -3.00
N SER A 136 1.06 3.27 -3.45
CA SER A 136 -0.02 3.87 -4.26
C SER A 136 -0.74 4.99 -3.50
N SER A 137 -0.96 4.85 -2.18
CA SER A 137 -1.56 5.95 -1.40
C SER A 137 -0.69 7.22 -1.40
N PHE A 138 0.64 7.10 -1.43
CA PHE A 138 1.52 8.27 -1.55
C PHE A 138 1.59 8.81 -2.98
N TRP A 139 1.39 7.96 -3.99
CA TRP A 139 1.22 8.38 -5.37
C TRP A 139 -0.07 9.20 -5.56
N ASP A 140 -1.16 8.75 -4.96
CA ASP A 140 -2.50 9.30 -5.20
C ASP A 140 -2.93 10.39 -4.21
N MET A 141 -2.22 10.57 -3.09
CA MET A 141 -2.57 11.60 -2.11
C MET A 141 -2.30 13.03 -2.62
N PRO A 142 -3.05 14.02 -2.11
CA PRO A 142 -2.69 15.43 -2.27
C PRO A 142 -1.26 15.70 -1.77
N ASN A 143 -0.50 16.50 -2.51
CA ASN A 143 0.91 16.83 -2.22
C ASN A 143 1.90 15.65 -2.28
N GLY A 144 1.43 14.45 -2.65
CA GLY A 144 2.28 13.32 -2.99
C GLY A 144 2.64 13.31 -4.48
N GLY A 145 2.62 12.12 -5.09
CA GLY A 145 2.85 11.93 -6.52
C GLY A 145 4.17 11.23 -6.86
N THR A 146 4.55 11.32 -8.14
CA THR A 146 5.69 10.61 -8.74
C THR A 146 7.00 10.82 -7.99
N ASN A 147 7.20 12.03 -7.46
CA ASN A 147 8.47 12.46 -6.88
C ASN A 147 8.61 12.10 -5.38
N VAL A 148 7.64 11.41 -4.77
CA VAL A 148 7.77 10.99 -3.38
C VAL A 148 8.97 10.04 -3.26
N PRO A 149 10.00 10.40 -2.48
CA PRO A 149 11.17 9.55 -2.29
C PRO A 149 10.88 8.39 -1.33
N VAL A 150 11.34 7.21 -1.69
CA VAL A 150 11.21 5.99 -0.90
C VAL A 150 12.51 5.19 -0.86
N MET A 151 12.82 4.64 0.31
CA MET A 151 13.86 3.65 0.49
C MET A 151 13.29 2.25 0.30
N LEU A 152 13.95 1.47 -0.54
CA LEU A 152 13.52 0.13 -0.93
C LEU A 152 14.63 -0.87 -0.62
N LYS A 153 14.23 -2.10 -0.27
CA LYS A 153 15.12 -3.22 -0.08
C LYS A 153 15.16 -4.08 -1.34
N VAL A 154 16.35 -4.33 -1.87
CA VAL A 154 16.52 -5.27 -2.98
C VAL A 154 16.29 -6.69 -2.47
N SER A 155 15.28 -7.38 -3.02
CA SER A 155 15.05 -8.80 -2.71
C SER A 155 15.90 -9.70 -3.58
N HIS A 156 15.99 -9.41 -4.87
CA HIS A 156 16.79 -10.15 -5.85
C HIS A 156 17.29 -9.19 -6.93
N ASN A 157 18.43 -9.52 -7.53
CA ASN A 157 18.92 -8.85 -8.71
C ASN A 157 18.89 -9.82 -9.89
N LEU A 158 18.03 -9.55 -10.87
CA LEU A 158 17.80 -10.40 -12.04
C LEU A 158 18.21 -9.67 -13.34
N LEU A 159 19.19 -8.75 -13.28
CA LEU A 159 19.64 -7.93 -14.41
C LEU A 159 20.07 -8.74 -15.64
N ASP A 160 20.55 -9.96 -15.45
CA ASP A 160 21.03 -10.86 -16.51
C ASP A 160 20.10 -12.06 -16.76
N SER A 161 18.90 -12.07 -16.19
CA SER A 161 17.94 -13.18 -16.37
C SER A 161 17.34 -13.27 -17.78
N GLY A 162 17.42 -12.19 -18.57
CA GLY A 162 16.95 -12.18 -19.95
C GLY A 162 15.48 -12.60 -20.08
N ASP A 163 15.23 -13.64 -20.87
CA ASP A 163 13.89 -14.19 -21.11
C ASP A 163 13.34 -15.00 -19.91
N ASP A 164 14.20 -15.44 -18.98
CA ASP A 164 13.79 -16.23 -17.82
C ASP A 164 13.20 -15.37 -16.69
N PHE A 165 13.35 -14.04 -16.76
CA PHE A 165 12.92 -13.10 -15.73
C PHE A 165 11.51 -13.37 -15.18
N TRP A 166 10.52 -13.52 -16.04
CA TRP A 166 9.14 -13.70 -15.61
C TRP A 166 8.85 -15.10 -15.05
N ALA A 167 9.60 -16.11 -15.51
CA ALA A 167 9.54 -17.45 -14.95
C ALA A 167 10.10 -17.45 -13.53
N GLU A 168 11.23 -16.77 -13.30
CA GLU A 168 11.83 -16.58 -11.98
C GLU A 168 10.90 -15.80 -11.04
N MET A 169 10.36 -14.66 -11.49
CA MET A 169 9.38 -13.88 -10.71
C MET A 169 8.15 -14.71 -10.31
N SER A 170 7.67 -15.58 -11.21
CA SER A 170 6.55 -16.48 -10.92
C SER A 170 6.93 -17.59 -9.95
N HIS A 171 8.12 -18.18 -10.13
CA HIS A 171 8.65 -19.23 -9.26
C HIS A 171 8.83 -18.74 -7.82
N ASP A 172 9.39 -17.54 -7.65
CA ASP A 172 9.66 -16.93 -6.35
C ASP A 172 8.41 -16.29 -5.72
N ASN A 173 7.25 -16.39 -6.38
CA ASN A 173 5.99 -15.79 -5.97
C ASN A 173 6.09 -14.27 -5.71
N THR A 174 6.82 -13.57 -6.57
CA THR A 174 7.02 -12.11 -6.48
C THR A 174 6.15 -11.32 -7.47
N VAL A 175 5.32 -12.03 -8.26
CA VAL A 175 4.36 -11.47 -9.20
C VAL A 175 2.96 -12.08 -9.05
N TRP A 176 1.93 -11.24 -9.21
CA TRP A 176 0.53 -11.64 -9.28
C TRP A 176 -0.06 -11.33 -10.66
N LEU A 177 -0.09 -12.35 -11.52
CA LEU A 177 -0.55 -12.25 -12.91
C LEU A 177 -2.03 -12.57 -13.08
N PHE A 178 -2.89 -11.94 -12.28
CA PHE A 178 -4.34 -11.98 -12.47
C PHE A 178 -4.93 -10.57 -12.51
N GLY A 179 -5.79 -10.31 -13.50
CA GLY A 179 -6.48 -9.04 -13.67
C GLY A 179 -7.77 -8.92 -12.85
N ALA A 180 -8.47 -7.78 -12.97
CA ALA A 180 -9.66 -7.44 -12.17
C ALA A 180 -10.86 -8.40 -12.29
N LYS A 181 -10.84 -9.27 -13.31
CA LYS A 181 -11.83 -10.33 -13.53
C LYS A 181 -11.42 -11.67 -12.91
N GLY A 182 -10.30 -11.73 -12.17
CA GLY A 182 -9.74 -12.97 -11.62
C GLY A 182 -9.20 -13.93 -12.70
N LYS A 183 -8.86 -13.41 -13.89
CA LYS A 183 -8.32 -14.19 -15.00
C LYS A 183 -6.82 -13.95 -15.13
N LYS A 184 -6.09 -15.00 -15.50
CA LYS A 184 -4.66 -14.92 -15.75
C LYS A 184 -4.39 -13.88 -16.85
N ILE A 185 -3.35 -13.09 -16.66
CA ILE A 185 -2.85 -12.11 -17.63
C ILE A 185 -1.39 -12.41 -18.00
N SER A 186 -0.92 -11.81 -19.09
CA SER A 186 0.50 -11.82 -19.46
C SER A 186 1.26 -10.78 -18.61
N PRO A 187 2.57 -10.95 -18.35
CA PRO A 187 3.37 -9.89 -17.79
C PRO A 187 3.34 -8.58 -18.59
N SER A 188 3.14 -8.65 -19.90
CA SER A 188 2.98 -7.46 -20.76
C SER A 188 1.69 -6.67 -20.48
N ASP A 189 0.74 -7.26 -19.76
CA ASP A 189 -0.50 -6.59 -19.34
C ASP A 189 -0.36 -5.90 -17.97
N LEU A 190 0.82 -6.02 -17.32
CA LEU A 190 1.09 -5.30 -16.08
C LEU A 190 1.14 -3.79 -16.35
N PRO A 191 0.62 -2.96 -15.43
CA PRO A 191 0.67 -1.52 -15.62
C PRO A 191 2.10 -0.98 -15.57
N GLU A 192 2.30 0.20 -16.16
CA GLU A 192 3.63 0.84 -16.20
C GLU A 192 3.96 1.63 -14.92
N PHE A 193 2.96 1.92 -14.09
CA PHE A 193 3.14 2.65 -12.84
C PHE A 193 2.17 2.15 -11.77
N ILE A 194 2.48 2.42 -10.50
CA ILE A 194 1.57 2.21 -9.37
C ILE A 194 0.46 3.28 -9.32
N GLY A 195 -0.42 3.22 -8.32
CA GLY A 195 -1.53 4.16 -8.17
C GLY A 195 -2.84 3.70 -8.83
N SER A 196 -3.96 4.23 -8.35
CA SER A 196 -5.32 3.84 -8.75
C SER A 196 -5.66 4.16 -10.20
N LYS A 197 -4.91 5.04 -10.86
CA LYS A 197 -5.09 5.30 -12.30
C LYS A 197 -4.67 4.10 -13.17
N GLN A 198 -3.70 3.32 -12.70
CA GLN A 198 -3.08 2.22 -13.45
C GLN A 198 -3.53 0.86 -12.92
N LEU A 199 -3.38 0.63 -11.61
CA LEU A 199 -3.85 -0.57 -10.94
C LEU A 199 -5.37 -0.57 -10.86
N LYS A 200 -6.01 -1.66 -11.30
CA LYS A 200 -7.47 -1.76 -11.34
C LYS A 200 -8.04 -2.17 -9.98
N GLU A 201 -9.21 -1.67 -9.64
CA GLU A 201 -9.94 -2.09 -8.46
C GLU A 201 -10.32 -3.58 -8.54
N ASP A 202 -10.04 -4.32 -7.47
CA ASP A 202 -10.65 -5.62 -7.21
C ASP A 202 -11.48 -5.56 -5.93
N LYS A 203 -12.82 -5.52 -6.07
CA LYS A 203 -13.76 -5.47 -4.95
C LYS A 203 -13.70 -6.72 -4.07
N PHE A 204 -13.46 -7.89 -4.66
CA PHE A 204 -13.31 -9.14 -3.90
C PHE A 204 -12.04 -9.11 -3.05
N LEU A 205 -10.98 -8.47 -3.56
CA LEU A 205 -9.75 -8.29 -2.82
C LEU A 205 -9.94 -7.36 -1.63
N ALA A 206 -10.78 -6.33 -1.75
CA ALA A 206 -11.15 -5.47 -0.62
C ALA A 206 -11.86 -6.27 0.49
N LEU A 207 -12.84 -7.09 0.13
CA LEU A 207 -13.52 -8.00 1.06
C LEU A 207 -12.52 -8.94 1.76
N ALA A 208 -11.69 -9.64 0.99
CA ALA A 208 -10.71 -10.57 1.54
C ALA A 208 -9.72 -9.89 2.49
N PHE A 209 -9.25 -8.68 2.19
CA PHE A 209 -8.34 -7.96 3.10
C PHE A 209 -9.01 -7.55 4.41
N PHE A 210 -10.24 -7.03 4.36
CA PHE A 210 -10.93 -6.63 5.59
C PHE A 210 -11.34 -7.80 6.46
N LEU A 211 -11.51 -8.99 5.88
CA LEU A 211 -11.91 -10.20 6.59
C LEU A 211 -10.75 -11.02 7.18
N GLN A 212 -9.51 -10.57 7.00
CA GLN A 212 -8.38 -11.17 7.71
C GLN A 212 -8.50 -10.91 9.23
N GLY A 213 -8.38 -11.96 10.04
CA GLY A 213 -8.67 -11.97 11.46
C GLY A 213 -10.16 -12.11 11.81
N ILE A 214 -11.04 -12.24 10.81
CA ILE A 214 -12.51 -12.36 10.98
C ILE A 214 -13.03 -13.70 10.49
N SER A 215 -12.71 -14.10 9.25
CA SER A 215 -13.14 -15.37 8.65
C SER A 215 -11.97 -16.29 8.30
N TYR A 216 -10.76 -15.73 8.27
CA TYR A 216 -9.52 -16.46 8.11
C TYR A 216 -8.38 -15.64 8.72
N ASP A 217 -7.25 -16.26 9.00
CA ASP A 217 -5.99 -15.54 9.25
C ASP A 217 -4.81 -16.42 8.82
N LEU A 218 -3.59 -15.98 9.03
CA LEU A 218 -2.46 -16.91 9.09
C LEU A 218 -2.82 -18.01 10.12
N PRO A 219 -2.66 -19.32 9.80
CA PRO A 219 -3.03 -20.40 10.69
C PRO A 219 -2.56 -20.19 12.11
N GLN A 220 -3.52 -20.31 13.02
CA GLN A 220 -3.32 -20.11 14.44
C GLN A 220 -2.19 -21.05 14.91
N LYS A 221 -1.28 -20.53 15.74
CA LYS A 221 -0.03 -21.17 16.22
C LYS A 221 1.14 -21.20 15.23
N GLN A 222 1.02 -20.56 14.05
CA GLN A 222 2.05 -20.61 13.01
C GLN A 222 2.40 -22.06 12.66
N THR A 223 1.41 -22.96 12.67
CA THR A 223 1.57 -24.37 12.29
C THR A 223 0.48 -24.78 11.32
N ASN A 224 0.81 -25.60 10.32
CA ASN A 224 -0.18 -26.20 9.42
C ASN A 224 -1.08 -27.16 10.23
N PRO A 225 -2.41 -27.03 10.17
CA PRO A 225 -3.33 -27.82 10.99
C PRO A 225 -3.39 -29.31 10.62
N ASN A 226 -2.98 -29.68 9.41
CA ASN A 226 -2.95 -31.08 8.96
C ASN A 226 -1.63 -31.78 9.30
N THR A 227 -0.51 -31.04 9.33
CA THR A 227 0.82 -31.61 9.50
C THR A 227 1.50 -31.25 10.83
N ASN A 228 0.99 -30.25 11.55
CA ASN A 228 1.62 -29.63 12.74
C ASN A 228 3.02 -29.02 12.50
N GLU A 229 3.46 -28.88 11.25
CA GLU A 229 4.72 -28.22 10.88
C GLU A 229 4.60 -26.69 10.88
N PRO A 230 5.70 -25.92 10.98
CA PRO A 230 5.66 -24.46 10.85
C PRO A 230 4.89 -24.01 9.60
N TYR A 231 4.02 -23.02 9.78
CA TYR A 231 3.19 -22.51 8.71
C TYR A 231 4.06 -21.82 7.66
N ALA A 232 4.13 -22.41 6.48
CA ALA A 232 4.73 -21.77 5.33
C ALA A 232 3.88 -20.55 4.95
N VAL A 233 4.51 -19.39 4.87
CA VAL A 233 3.86 -18.15 4.41
C VAL A 233 3.22 -18.42 3.05
N VAL A 234 1.91 -18.23 2.95
CA VAL A 234 1.21 -18.35 1.67
C VAL A 234 1.34 -17.03 0.90
N PRO A 235 1.99 -17.02 -0.28
CA PRO A 235 2.06 -15.84 -1.11
C PRO A 235 0.67 -15.39 -1.54
N TYR A 236 0.43 -14.09 -1.50
CA TYR A 236 -0.82 -13.49 -1.96
C TYR A 236 -2.09 -14.08 -1.29
N LEU A 237 -2.03 -14.45 -0.01
CA LEU A 237 -3.14 -15.09 0.73
C LEU A 237 -4.51 -14.41 0.50
N ALA A 238 -4.62 -13.10 0.70
CA ALA A 238 -5.86 -12.35 0.48
C ALA A 238 -6.32 -12.36 -0.99
N TYR A 239 -5.40 -12.44 -1.96
CA TYR A 239 -5.75 -12.55 -3.37
C TYR A 239 -6.26 -13.95 -3.73
N GLN A 240 -5.71 -14.99 -3.12
CA GLN A 240 -6.23 -16.34 -3.30
C GLN A 240 -7.66 -16.44 -2.77
N TRP A 241 -7.90 -15.88 -1.58
CA TRP A 241 -9.25 -15.76 -1.03
C TRP A 241 -10.18 -14.89 -1.89
N SER A 242 -9.68 -13.82 -2.52
CA SER A 242 -10.49 -13.00 -3.44
C SER A 242 -10.95 -13.78 -4.67
N LEU A 243 -10.10 -14.69 -5.19
CA LEU A 243 -10.49 -15.59 -6.27
C LEU A 243 -11.56 -16.59 -5.84
N ALA A 244 -11.47 -17.14 -4.62
CA ALA A 244 -12.49 -18.04 -4.09
C ALA A 244 -13.84 -17.33 -3.89
N LEU A 245 -13.84 -16.13 -3.29
CA LEU A 245 -15.06 -15.31 -3.14
C LEU A 245 -15.73 -15.04 -4.49
N ARG A 246 -14.94 -14.74 -5.52
CA ARG A 246 -15.44 -14.49 -6.88
C ARG A 246 -16.24 -15.62 -7.49
N GLU A 247 -15.98 -16.86 -7.08
CA GLU A 247 -16.71 -18.04 -7.55
C GLU A 247 -17.99 -18.31 -6.74
N LYS A 248 -18.16 -17.66 -5.59
CA LYS A 248 -19.21 -17.96 -4.61
C LYS A 248 -20.20 -16.84 -4.36
N MET A 249 -19.83 -15.60 -4.66
CA MET A 249 -20.71 -14.44 -4.50
C MET A 249 -20.60 -13.48 -5.68
N ASN A 250 -21.63 -12.66 -5.88
CA ASN A 250 -21.64 -11.61 -6.91
C ASN A 250 -21.58 -10.23 -6.26
N VAL A 251 -20.40 -9.61 -6.27
CA VAL A 251 -20.19 -8.25 -5.70
C VAL A 251 -20.98 -7.14 -6.42
N GLU A 252 -21.50 -7.39 -7.62
CA GLU A 252 -22.35 -6.41 -8.31
C GLU A 252 -23.76 -6.32 -7.71
N ASN A 253 -24.13 -7.23 -6.80
CA ASN A 253 -25.36 -7.15 -6.04
C ASN A 253 -25.32 -6.08 -4.94
N TYR A 254 -24.14 -5.52 -4.61
CA TYR A 254 -23.96 -4.54 -3.55
C TYR A 254 -23.39 -3.23 -4.09
N ASN A 255 -23.85 -2.13 -3.53
CA ASN A 255 -23.31 -0.80 -3.72
C ASN A 255 -22.30 -0.47 -2.62
N PHE A 256 -21.01 -0.59 -2.95
CA PHE A 256 -19.90 -0.29 -2.01
C PHE A 256 -19.83 1.19 -1.59
N ASN A 257 -20.60 2.08 -2.23
CA ASN A 257 -20.72 3.48 -1.79
C ASN A 257 -21.86 3.71 -0.80
N ASP A 258 -22.64 2.68 -0.49
CA ASP A 258 -23.54 2.66 0.65
C ASP A 258 -22.91 1.84 1.76
N ARG A 259 -22.87 2.38 2.97
CA ARG A 259 -22.12 1.78 4.07
C ARG A 259 -22.82 0.52 4.59
N ASP A 260 -24.14 0.51 4.62
CA ASP A 260 -24.92 -0.62 5.13
C ASP A 260 -24.85 -1.77 4.13
N ASP A 261 -24.99 -1.47 2.83
CA ASP A 261 -24.89 -2.46 1.76
C ASP A 261 -23.48 -3.07 1.67
N TYR A 262 -22.43 -2.27 1.87
CA TYR A 262 -21.05 -2.80 1.98
C TYR A 262 -20.86 -3.65 3.25
N ALA A 263 -21.46 -3.27 4.39
CA ALA A 263 -21.42 -4.11 5.59
C ALA A 263 -22.13 -5.45 5.37
N THR A 264 -23.24 -5.47 4.61
CA THR A 264 -23.90 -6.71 4.17
C THR A 264 -22.99 -7.55 3.29
N ALA A 265 -22.31 -6.95 2.31
CA ALA A 265 -21.36 -7.67 1.46
C ALA A 265 -20.20 -8.30 2.27
N LEU A 266 -19.69 -7.60 3.28
CA LEU A 266 -18.66 -8.14 4.19
C LEU A 266 -19.20 -9.31 5.02
N THR A 267 -20.42 -9.20 5.52
CA THR A 267 -21.05 -10.25 6.32
C THR A 267 -21.26 -11.51 5.48
N GLU A 268 -21.80 -11.37 4.27
CA GLU A 268 -21.97 -12.50 3.36
C GLU A 268 -20.62 -13.11 2.97
N ALA A 269 -19.63 -12.30 2.61
CA ALA A 269 -18.30 -12.79 2.27
C ALA A 269 -17.65 -13.54 3.45
N ALA A 270 -17.82 -13.05 4.68
CA ALA A 270 -17.31 -13.72 5.88
C ALA A 270 -17.92 -15.12 6.03
N THR A 271 -19.26 -15.21 5.91
CA THR A 271 -20.00 -16.48 5.96
C THR A 271 -19.58 -17.41 4.84
N VAL A 272 -19.50 -16.93 3.60
CA VAL A 272 -19.04 -17.72 2.45
C VAL A 272 -17.67 -18.33 2.73
N MET A 273 -16.73 -17.58 3.30
CA MET A 273 -15.39 -18.07 3.59
C MET A 273 -15.37 -19.15 4.67
N THR A 274 -16.14 -19.01 5.73
CA THR A 274 -16.20 -20.01 6.83
C THR A 274 -17.01 -21.25 6.47
N ASP A 275 -17.97 -21.12 5.55
CA ASP A 275 -18.86 -22.21 5.14
C ASP A 275 -18.25 -23.11 4.04
N LEU A 276 -17.10 -22.73 3.44
CA LEU A 276 -16.40 -23.62 2.51
C LEU A 276 -16.03 -24.93 3.22
N ALA A 277 -16.14 -26.05 2.51
CA ALA A 277 -15.60 -27.32 3.01
C ALA A 277 -14.09 -27.17 3.25
N ALA A 278 -13.59 -27.70 4.37
CA ALA A 278 -12.21 -27.51 4.82
C ALA A 278 -11.15 -27.96 3.80
N ASP A 279 -11.48 -28.91 2.94
CA ASP A 279 -10.66 -29.47 1.86
C ASP A 279 -10.80 -28.74 0.51
N THR A 280 -11.65 -27.70 0.45
CA THR A 280 -11.82 -26.87 -0.76
C THR A 280 -10.51 -26.15 -1.10
N LEU A 281 -9.99 -26.33 -2.31
CA LEU A 281 -8.84 -25.57 -2.79
C LEU A 281 -9.19 -24.08 -2.94
N ILE A 282 -8.34 -23.20 -2.42
CA ILE A 282 -8.58 -21.75 -2.46
C ILE A 282 -7.84 -21.10 -3.63
N GLY A 283 -8.60 -20.45 -4.50
CA GLY A 283 -8.11 -19.64 -5.61
C GLY A 283 -7.36 -20.46 -6.65
N LYS A 284 -6.07 -20.15 -6.84
CA LYS A 284 -5.13 -20.88 -7.73
C LYS A 284 -3.93 -21.43 -6.95
N SER A 285 -4.04 -21.51 -5.64
CA SER A 285 -3.07 -22.23 -4.81
C SER A 285 -3.31 -23.74 -4.85
N ASP A 286 -2.34 -24.50 -4.34
CA ASP A 286 -2.46 -25.93 -4.06
C ASP A 286 -2.96 -26.20 -2.62
N LYS A 287 -3.43 -25.15 -1.92
CA LYS A 287 -3.81 -25.20 -0.50
C LYS A 287 -5.31 -25.23 -0.32
N THR A 288 -5.74 -26.03 0.66
CA THR A 288 -7.15 -26.11 1.06
C THR A 288 -7.57 -24.94 1.93
N ALA A 289 -8.88 -24.76 2.17
CA ALA A 289 -9.42 -23.70 3.01
C ALA A 289 -8.79 -23.70 4.41
N ILE A 290 -8.66 -24.88 5.05
CA ILE A 290 -8.05 -24.99 6.38
C ILE A 290 -6.55 -24.69 6.37
N GLU A 291 -5.83 -25.08 5.30
CA GLU A 291 -4.42 -24.71 5.13
C GLU A 291 -4.25 -23.22 4.86
N MET A 292 -5.25 -22.56 4.29
CA MET A 292 -5.30 -21.13 4.05
C MET A 292 -5.81 -20.34 5.27
N GLY A 293 -5.95 -21.03 6.41
CA GLY A 293 -6.29 -20.48 7.72
C GLY A 293 -7.73 -20.03 7.88
N GLN A 294 -8.65 -20.66 7.15
CA GLN A 294 -10.09 -20.56 7.36
C GLN A 294 -10.45 -20.76 8.84
N PHE A 295 -11.36 -19.94 9.35
CA PHE A 295 -11.94 -20.11 10.68
C PHE A 295 -13.16 -21.04 10.63
N GLN A 296 -13.45 -21.71 11.75
CA GLN A 296 -14.62 -22.58 11.88
C GLN A 296 -15.94 -21.79 11.86
N GLU A 297 -15.91 -20.56 12.34
CA GLU A 297 -17.04 -19.65 12.38
C GLU A 297 -16.55 -18.21 12.19
N VAL A 298 -17.45 -17.33 11.75
CA VAL A 298 -17.16 -15.90 11.65
C VAL A 298 -16.90 -15.36 13.05
N ASN A 299 -15.81 -14.62 13.23
CA ASN A 299 -15.59 -13.86 14.45
C ASN A 299 -16.51 -12.62 14.46
N SER A 300 -17.76 -12.83 14.88
CA SER A 300 -18.82 -11.80 14.85
C SER A 300 -18.45 -10.54 15.62
N LYS A 301 -17.70 -10.66 16.72
CA LYS A 301 -17.23 -9.51 17.50
C LYS A 301 -16.20 -8.68 16.72
N ALA A 302 -15.27 -9.33 16.03
CA ALA A 302 -14.29 -8.63 15.20
C ALA A 302 -14.96 -7.99 13.97
N LEU A 303 -15.93 -8.68 13.36
CA LEU A 303 -16.74 -8.12 12.27
C LEU A 303 -17.54 -6.89 12.72
N GLU A 304 -18.24 -6.99 13.85
CA GLU A 304 -18.98 -5.86 14.43
C GLU A 304 -18.04 -4.68 14.73
N ALA A 305 -16.88 -4.95 15.33
CA ALA A 305 -15.88 -3.92 15.60
C ALA A 305 -15.35 -3.27 14.32
N LEU A 306 -15.13 -4.04 13.24
CA LEU A 306 -14.73 -3.52 11.94
C LEU A 306 -15.78 -2.56 11.37
N ILE A 307 -17.07 -2.91 11.42
CA ILE A 307 -18.13 -2.12 10.79
C ILE A 307 -18.64 -0.95 11.65
N THR A 308 -18.51 -1.01 12.97
CA THR A 308 -19.04 0.04 13.87
C THR A 308 -17.97 1.04 14.34
N ASN A 309 -16.70 0.64 14.43
CA ASN A 309 -15.64 1.51 14.91
C ASN A 309 -15.24 2.53 13.85
N LYS A 310 -15.42 3.82 14.14
CA LYS A 310 -15.08 4.94 13.25
C LYS A 310 -13.59 5.06 12.90
N ASN A 311 -12.73 4.39 13.67
CA ASN A 311 -11.29 4.34 13.43
C ASN A 311 -10.84 3.06 12.72
N SER A 312 -11.76 2.15 12.37
CA SER A 312 -11.40 0.95 11.61
C SER A 312 -10.98 1.33 10.18
N ASN A 313 -10.11 0.51 9.57
CA ASN A 313 -9.69 0.74 8.20
C ASN A 313 -10.87 0.71 7.23
N TRP A 314 -11.86 -0.17 7.43
CA TRP A 314 -13.06 -0.21 6.60
C TRP A 314 -13.88 1.07 6.73
N TYR A 315 -14.08 1.58 7.96
CA TYR A 315 -14.83 2.81 8.15
C TYR A 315 -14.15 3.99 7.47
N LEU A 316 -12.84 4.12 7.63
CA LEU A 316 -12.03 5.14 6.97
C LEU A 316 -12.11 5.02 5.44
N ALA A 317 -12.05 3.80 4.90
CA ALA A 317 -12.19 3.55 3.47
C ALA A 317 -13.56 3.97 2.93
N THR A 318 -14.65 3.55 3.59
CA THR A 318 -16.01 3.91 3.17
C THR A 318 -16.25 5.41 3.24
N GLU A 319 -15.72 6.08 4.27
CA GLU A 319 -15.81 7.54 4.40
C GLU A 319 -15.16 8.25 3.21
N TYR A 320 -13.94 7.85 2.85
CA TYR A 320 -13.26 8.41 1.69
C TYR A 320 -13.99 8.10 0.38
N ARG A 321 -14.46 6.86 0.20
CA ARG A 321 -15.21 6.42 -0.98
C ARG A 321 -16.48 7.27 -1.17
N ILE A 322 -17.27 7.45 -0.11
CA ILE A 322 -18.49 8.28 -0.12
C ILE A 322 -18.14 9.73 -0.48
N GLN A 323 -17.10 10.31 0.13
CA GLN A 323 -16.67 11.67 -0.16
C GLN A 323 -16.16 11.83 -1.61
N LYS A 324 -15.42 10.85 -2.12
CA LYS A 324 -14.94 10.83 -3.51
C LYS A 324 -16.11 10.77 -4.50
N LYS A 325 -17.11 9.92 -4.24
CA LYS A 325 -18.35 9.86 -5.03
C LYS A 325 -19.08 11.20 -5.00
N LYS A 326 -19.29 11.80 -3.82
CA LYS A 326 -19.90 13.13 -3.69
C LYS A 326 -19.15 14.16 -4.54
N LYS A 327 -17.83 14.26 -4.42
CA LYS A 327 -17.05 15.21 -5.24
C LYS A 327 -17.18 14.98 -6.75
N ALA A 328 -17.40 13.75 -7.20
CA ALA A 328 -17.57 13.41 -8.61
C ALA A 328 -18.99 13.66 -9.14
N THR A 329 -20.02 13.63 -8.27
CA THR A 329 -21.42 13.85 -8.66
C THR A 329 -21.70 15.34 -8.85
N PRO A 330 -22.26 15.78 -10.00
CA PRO A 330 -22.71 17.17 -10.18
C PRO A 330 -23.71 17.63 -9.12
N LYS A 331 -23.55 18.86 -8.61
CA LYS A 331 -24.36 19.41 -7.49
C LYS A 331 -25.88 19.27 -7.69
N LYS A 332 -26.37 19.53 -8.91
CA LYS A 332 -27.80 19.41 -9.24
C LYS A 332 -28.34 17.99 -9.02
N ILE A 333 -27.54 16.97 -9.38
CA ILE A 333 -27.92 15.56 -9.21
C ILE A 333 -27.90 15.18 -7.72
N GLN A 334 -26.97 15.75 -6.94
CA GLN A 334 -26.96 15.54 -5.48
C GLN A 334 -28.24 16.10 -4.83
N GLU A 335 -28.63 17.33 -5.19
CA GLU A 335 -29.83 17.97 -4.65
C GLU A 335 -31.11 17.21 -5.02
N GLU A 336 -31.18 16.61 -6.21
CA GLU A 336 -32.28 15.74 -6.62
C GLU A 336 -32.31 14.41 -5.83
N GLN A 337 -31.15 13.76 -5.65
CA GLN A 337 -31.02 12.52 -4.88
C GLN A 337 -31.37 12.72 -3.39
N GLU A 338 -30.94 13.82 -2.79
CA GLU A 338 -31.25 14.16 -1.39
C GLU A 338 -32.75 14.38 -1.18
N LYS A 339 -33.41 15.08 -2.12
CA LYS A 339 -34.87 15.26 -2.08
C LYS A 339 -35.61 13.94 -2.19
N GLN A 340 -35.18 13.07 -3.11
CA GLN A 340 -35.82 11.78 -3.33
C GLN A 340 -35.64 10.85 -2.13
N LYS A 341 -34.44 10.80 -1.54
CA LYS A 341 -34.20 10.02 -0.31
C LYS A 341 -35.05 10.52 0.86
N ALA A 342 -35.18 11.83 1.02
CA ALA A 342 -36.03 12.42 2.06
C ALA A 342 -37.53 12.14 1.86
N LEU A 343 -37.98 11.92 0.62
CA LEU A 343 -39.34 11.47 0.30
C LEU A 343 -39.52 10.00 0.68
N GLU A 344 -38.59 9.13 0.27
CA GLU A 344 -38.63 7.69 0.58
C GLU A 344 -38.56 7.41 2.09
N GLU A 345 -37.77 8.19 2.84
CA GLU A 345 -37.68 8.08 4.30
C GLU A 345 -38.98 8.51 4.99
N LYS A 346 -39.70 9.50 4.44
CA LYS A 346 -41.03 9.90 4.95
C LYS A 346 -42.09 8.85 4.66
N GLU A 347 -42.09 8.28 3.45
CA GLU A 347 -43.03 7.22 3.07
C GLU A 347 -42.83 5.93 3.87
N LYS A 348 -41.62 5.64 4.35
CA LYS A 348 -41.33 4.50 5.25
C LYS A 348 -41.70 4.77 6.72
N ALA A 349 -41.96 6.02 7.09
CA ALA A 349 -42.30 6.42 8.45
C ALA A 349 -43.82 6.59 8.70
N GLU A 350 -44.61 6.56 7.62
CA GLU A 350 -46.08 6.44 7.63
C GLU A 350 -46.51 4.96 7.53
#